data_AF-N8Q185-F1
#
_entry.id   AF-N8Q185-F1
#
_cell.length_a   1.000
_cell.length_b   1.000
_cell.length_c   1.000
_cell.angle_alpha   90.00
_cell.angle_beta   90.00
_cell.angle_gamma   90.00
#
_symmetry.space_group_name_H-M   'P 1'
#
loop_
_entity.id
_entity.type
_entity.pdbx_description
1 polymer ?
#
loop_
_entity_poly.entity_id
_entity_poly.type
_entity_poly.pdbx_seq_one_letter_code
_entity_poly.pdbx_strand_id
1 'polypeptide(L)' 'MYEGIKAVSNDIWVRPTRSQWIILTNKTAGQVRDFLQNYIDSDDVLFVIEVDKSSWASWNVDKKITDWLNS' A
#
# COMPACT_ATOMS: atom_id res chain seq x y z
N MET A 1 -5.54 0.43 10.68
CA MET A 1 -4.76 0.39 9.42
C MET A 1 -4.60 -1.01 8.82
N TYR A 2 -3.97 -1.98 9.50
CA TYR A 2 -3.67 -3.32 8.94
C TYR A 2 -4.90 -4.05 8.36
N GLU A 3 -6.00 -4.10 9.11
CA GLU A 3 -7.26 -4.69 8.63
C GLU A 3 -7.85 -3.93 7.42
N GLY A 4 -7.70 -2.61 7.39
CA GLY A 4 -8.10 -1.79 6.25
C GLY A 4 -7.30 -2.12 4.98
N ILE A 5 -5.99 -2.34 5.11
CA ILE A 5 -5.13 -2.75 3.99
C ILE A 5 -5.58 -4.10 3.43
N LYS A 6 -5.79 -5.11 4.29
CA LYS A 6 -6.29 -6.42 3.85
C LYS A 6 -7.61 -6.32 3.11
N ALA A 7 -8.55 -5.55 3.64
CA ALA A 7 -9.87 -5.39 3.06
C ALA A 7 -9.85 -4.65 1.71
N VAL A 8 -9.06 -3.57 1.60
CA VAL A 8 -9.02 -2.76 0.36
C VAL A 8 -8.24 -3.45 -0.78
N SER A 9 -7.33 -4.37 -0.44
CA SER A 9 -6.44 -5.05 -1.38
C SER A 9 -6.77 -6.52 -1.63
N ASN A 10 -7.87 -7.05 -1.07
CA ASN A 10 -8.19 -8.49 -1.08
C ASN A 10 -7.02 -9.36 -0.58
N ASP A 11 -6.34 -8.89 0.47
CA ASP A 11 -5.14 -9.50 1.07
C ASP A 11 -3.92 -9.61 0.13
N ILE A 12 -3.94 -8.90 -1.01
CA ILE A 12 -2.82 -8.79 -1.95
C ILE A 12 -2.04 -7.50 -1.68
N TRP A 13 -1.03 -7.59 -0.80
CA TRP A 13 -0.22 -6.44 -0.39
C TRP A 13 1.18 -6.83 0.07
N VAL A 14 2.08 -5.86 0.09
CA VAL A 14 3.41 -5.95 0.69
C VAL A 14 3.72 -4.72 1.52
N ARG A 15 4.63 -4.84 2.48
CA ARG A 15 5.00 -3.76 3.41
C ARG A 15 6.52 -3.51 3.38
N PRO A 16 7.02 -2.62 2.50
CA PRO A 16 8.45 -2.33 2.35
C PRO A 16 9.09 -1.71 3.59
N THR A 17 8.34 -0.90 4.35
CA THR A 17 8.81 -0.25 5.59
C THR A 17 7.75 -0.33 6.69
N ARG A 18 8.02 0.21 7.88
CA ARG A 18 7.11 0.04 9.03
C ARG A 18 5.70 0.61 8.80
N SER A 19 5.59 1.70 8.05
CA SER A 19 4.32 2.44 7.87
C SER A 19 4.01 2.70 6.39
N GLN A 20 4.49 1.83 5.49
CA GLN A 20 4.18 1.91 4.06
C GLN A 20 3.66 0.57 3.58
N TRP A 21 2.60 0.62 2.79
CA TRP A 21 1.99 -0.54 2.16
C TRP A 21 1.91 -0.30 0.67
N ILE A 22 2.21 -1.32 -0.12
CA ILE A 22 1.94 -1.36 -1.55
C ILE A 22 0.88 -2.44 -1.75
N ILE A 23 -0.20 -2.08 -2.44
CA ILE A 23 -1.37 -2.93 -2.65
C ILE A 23 -1.63 -3.09 -4.15
N LEU A 24 -2.22 -4.21 -4.54
CA LEU A 24 -2.78 -4.38 -5.89
C LEU A 24 -4.30 -4.19 -5.81
N THR A 25 -4.84 -3.26 -6.59
CA THR A 25 -6.29 -2.98 -6.61
C THR A 25 -6.71 -2.27 -7.89
N ASN A 26 -7.97 -2.42 -8.28
CA ASN A 26 -8.59 -1.67 -9.38
C ASN A 26 -9.22 -0.36 -8.89
N LYS A 27 -9.05 -0.01 -7.61
CA LYS A 27 -9.54 1.23 -7.01
C LYS A 27 -8.58 2.37 -7.31
N THR A 28 -9.13 3.57 -7.49
CA THR A 28 -8.31 4.78 -7.58
C THR A 28 -7.69 5.13 -6.22
N ALA A 29 -6.61 5.91 -6.21
CA ALA A 29 -5.98 6.39 -4.98
C ALA A 29 -6.97 7.08 -4.03
N GLY A 30 -7.91 7.87 -4.57
CA GLY A 30 -8.99 8.51 -3.79
C GLY A 30 -9.92 7.50 -3.13
N GLN A 31 -10.36 6.47 -3.87
CA GLN A 31 -11.20 5.41 -3.31
C GLN A 31 -10.49 4.61 -2.22
N VAL A 32 -9.19 4.36 -2.37
CA VAL A 32 -8.38 3.68 -1.35
C VAL A 32 -8.26 4.56 -0.09
N ARG A 33 -7.95 5.86 -0.25
CA ARG A 33 -7.87 6.81 0.86
C ARG A 33 -9.19 6.86 1.64
N ASP A 34 -10.30 7.11 0.95
CA ASP A 34 -11.62 7.28 1.57
C ASP A 34 -12.08 6.01 2.27
N PHE A 35 -11.74 4.83 1.73
CA PHE A 35 -11.98 3.56 2.40
C PHE A 35 -11.15 3.43 3.70
N LEU A 36 -9.85 3.70 3.63
CA LEU A 36 -8.91 3.55 4.75
C LEU A 36 -9.11 4.57 5.86
N GLN A 37 -9.74 5.71 5.59
CA GLN A 37 -10.15 6.69 6.62
C GLN A 37 -11.03 6.07 7.71
N ASN A 38 -11.78 5.01 7.41
CA ASN A 38 -12.59 4.28 8.39
C ASN A 38 -11.76 3.36 9.31
N TYR A 39 -10.44 3.28 9.10
CA TYR A 39 -9.53 2.36 9.78
C TYR A 39 -8.34 3.07 10.45
N ILE A 40 -8.36 4.40 10.54
CA ILE A 40 -7.32 5.23 11.15
C ILE A 40 -7.94 6.20 12.15
N ASP A 41 -7.12 6.76 13.04
CA ASP A 41 -7.59 7.77 13.99
C ASP A 41 -7.65 9.16 13.33
N SER A 42 -8.40 10.09 13.93
CA SER A 42 -8.65 11.41 13.32
C SER A 42 -7.40 12.30 13.21
N ASP A 43 -6.36 11.99 13.97
CA ASP A 43 -5.07 12.69 13.99
C ASP A 43 -3.99 11.98 13.15
N ASP A 44 -4.30 10.83 12.54
CA ASP A 44 -3.41 10.16 11.62
C ASP A 44 -3.32 10.87 10.26
N VAL A 45 -2.15 10.75 9.62
CA VAL A 45 -1.91 11.26 8.26
C VAL A 45 -1.87 10.11 7.27
N LEU A 46 -2.70 10.19 6.23
CA LEU A 46 -2.76 9.20 5.16
C LEU A 46 -2.47 9.84 3.80
N PHE A 47 -1.46 9.30 3.11
CA PHE A 47 -1.09 9.68 1.75
C PHE A 47 -1.18 8.44 0.84
N VAL A 48 -1.90 8.57 -0.27
CA VAL A 48 -2.13 7.48 -1.22
C VAL A 48 -1.80 7.98 -2.62
N ILE A 49 -0.95 7.23 -3.32
CA ILE A 49 -0.60 7.45 -4.72
C ILE A 49 -0.66 6.14 -5.48
N GLU A 50 -0.93 6.23 -6.76
CA GLU A 50 -0.69 5.16 -7.71
C GLU A 50 0.79 5.16 -8.12
N VAL A 51 1.39 3.98 -8.21
CA VAL A 51 2.79 3.80 -8.61
C VAL A 51 2.83 2.94 -9.86
N ASP A 52 3.48 3.44 -10.90
CA ASP A 52 3.74 2.67 -12.11
C ASP A 52 4.80 1.59 -11.85
N LYS A 53 4.58 0.37 -12.35
CA LYS A 53 5.46 -0.80 -12.13
C LYS A 53 6.90 -0.56 -12.63
N SER A 54 7.10 0.32 -13.60
CA SER A 54 8.41 0.66 -14.17
C SER A 54 9.11 1.84 -13.50
N SER A 55 8.45 2.52 -12.55
CA SER A 55 8.88 3.82 -12.03
C SER A 55 9.25 3.80 -10.53
N TRP A 56 9.52 2.62 -9.96
CA TRP A 56 9.95 2.49 -8.56
C TRP A 56 11.41 2.04 -8.45
N ALA A 57 12.04 2.40 -7.34
CA ALA A 57 13.39 1.96 -6.97
C ALA A 57 13.45 1.75 -5.45
N SER A 58 14.41 0.95 -4.99
CA SER A 58 14.60 0.71 -3.56
C SER A 58 16.08 0.47 -3.21
N TRP A 59 16.41 0.61 -1.94
CA TRP A 59 17.73 0.31 -1.40
C TRP A 59 17.56 -0.42 -0.06
N ASN A 60 18.26 -1.55 0.10
CA ASN A 60 18.25 -2.36 1.33
C ASN A 60 16.85 -2.82 1.81
N VAL A 61 15.93 -3.02 0.87
CA VAL A 61 14.63 -3.66 1.13
C VAL A 61 14.78 -5.17 0.99
N ASP A 62 14.05 -5.95 1.80
CA ASP A 62 14.06 -7.41 1.73
C ASP A 62 13.77 -7.89 0.31
N LYS A 63 14.59 -8.82 -0.19
CA LYS A 63 14.48 -9.35 -1.55
C LYS A 63 13.09 -9.92 -1.84
N LYS A 64 12.44 -10.54 -0.86
CA LYS A 64 11.07 -11.08 -1.03
C LYS A 64 10.07 -9.99 -1.41
N ILE A 65 10.26 -8.78 -0.90
CA ILE A 65 9.41 -7.62 -1.20
C ILE A 65 9.69 -7.12 -2.61
N THR A 66 10.97 -6.98 -2.99
CA THR A 66 11.33 -6.55 -4.34
C THR A 66 10.95 -7.58 -5.41
N ASP A 67 10.99 -8.87 -5.09
CA ASP A 67 10.54 -9.93 -5.99
C ASP A 67 9.02 -9.84 -6.21
N TRP A 68 8.24 -9.59 -5.16
CA TRP A 68 6.79 -9.36 -5.26
C TRP A 68 6.46 -8.15 -6.15
N LEU A 69 7.19 -7.05 -6.00
CA LEU A 69 7.00 -5.83 -6.81
C LEU A 69 7.36 -6.03 -8.30
N ASN A 70 8.15 -7.05 -8.63
CA ASN A 70 8.51 -7.39 -10.01
C ASN A 70 7.62 -8.49 -10.62
N SER A 71 6.83 -9.22 -9.81
CA SER A 71 5.96 -10.32 -10.28
C SER A 71 4.82 -9.91 -11.20
#